data_AF-A0A519KL19-F1
#
_entry.id   AF-A0A519KL19-F1
#
_cell.length_a   1.000
_cell.length_b   1.000
_cell.length_c   1.000
_cell.angle_alpha   90.00
_cell.angle_beta   90.00
_cell.angle_gamma   90.00
#
_symmetry.space_group_name_H-M   'P 1'
#
loop_
_entity.id
_entity.type
_entity.pdbx_description
1 polymer ?
#
loop_
_entity_poly.entity_id
_entity_poly.type
_entity_poly.pdbx_seq_one_letter_code
_entity_poly.pdbx_strand_id
1 'polypeptide(L)'
;MRLPLRREGVETELDFVLSDSNRAAVTGLDAWPNAVAGPVMALCGPEGSGKSTVAGRWAERRGAVILHGSEAAVVDPLDVEGANIVLDRAQDADDESLFHLI
;
A
#
# COMPACT_ATOMS: atom_id res chain seq x y z
N MET A 1 31.26 -9.73 -20.88
CA MET A 1 30.01 -10.15 -21.56
C MET A 1 28.86 -10.03 -20.56
N ARG A 2 27.91 -9.11 -20.78
CA ARG A 2 26.67 -9.01 -19.99
C ARG A 2 25.56 -9.68 -20.80
N LEU A 3 24.94 -10.70 -20.24
CA LEU A 3 23.84 -11.42 -20.87
C LEU A 3 22.57 -10.56 -20.74
N PRO A 4 21.92 -10.12 -21.84
CA PRO A 4 20.70 -9.35 -21.73
C PRO A 4 19.55 -10.32 -21.47
N LEU A 5 19.14 -10.45 -20.20
CA LEU A 5 17.94 -11.18 -19.84
C LEU A 5 16.71 -10.31 -20.15
N ARG A 6 16.37 -10.17 -21.44
CA ARG A 6 15.09 -9.62 -21.87
C ARG A 6 14.14 -10.79 -22.09
N ARG A 7 13.14 -10.94 -21.22
CA ARG A 7 12.11 -11.98 -21.35
C ARG A 7 11.06 -11.48 -22.35
N GLU A 8 11.21 -11.87 -23.62
CA GLU A 8 10.16 -11.68 -24.63
C GLU A 8 9.12 -12.80 -24.48
N GLY A 9 7.87 -12.43 -24.20
CA GLY A 9 6.72 -13.33 -24.25
C GLY A 9 5.92 -13.39 -22.95
N VAL A 10 4.69 -12.87 -23.03
CA VAL A 10 3.64 -12.72 -22.00
C VAL A 10 3.81 -11.48 -21.11
N GLU A 11 3.58 -10.29 -21.70
CA GLU A 11 3.25 -9.07 -20.96
C GLU A 11 1.75 -9.02 -20.65
N THR A 12 1.24 -9.98 -19.86
CA THR A 12 -0.02 -9.80 -19.14
C THR A 12 -0.18 -10.92 -18.11
N GLU A 13 -0.40 -10.53 -16.84
CA GLU A 13 -1.11 -11.35 -15.85
C GLU A 13 -0.32 -12.38 -15.01
N LEU A 14 0.87 -12.03 -14.51
CA LEU A 14 1.37 -12.58 -13.23
C LEU A 14 1.89 -11.47 -12.31
N ASP A 15 1.24 -10.31 -12.29
CA ASP A 15 1.70 -9.13 -11.52
C ASP A 15 1.60 -9.30 -9.98
N PHE A 16 0.99 -10.39 -9.51
CA PHE A 16 0.94 -10.75 -8.09
C PHE A 16 0.41 -12.18 -7.93
N VAL A 17 1.10 -13.00 -7.16
CA VAL A 17 0.66 -14.36 -6.86
C VAL A 17 -0.09 -14.36 -5.53
N LEU A 18 -1.38 -14.66 -5.59
CA LEU A 18 -2.16 -14.95 -4.39
C LEU A 18 -1.79 -16.35 -3.88
N SER A 19 -1.43 -16.44 -2.60
CA SER A 19 -1.09 -17.69 -1.93
C SER A 19 -1.64 -17.66 -0.51
N ASP A 20 -1.54 -18.78 0.20
CA ASP A 20 -2.05 -18.85 1.57
C ASP A 20 -1.36 -17.87 2.52
N SER A 21 -0.12 -17.47 2.23
CA SER A 21 0.65 -16.53 3.06
C SER A 21 0.15 -15.08 2.96
N ASN A 22 -0.48 -14.68 1.86
CA ASN A 22 -0.95 -13.30 1.64
C ASN A 22 -2.46 -13.17 1.46
N ARG A 23 -3.20 -14.30 1.40
CA ARG A 23 -4.65 -14.33 1.19
C ARG A 23 -5.41 -13.49 2.21
N ALA A 24 -5.09 -13.62 3.50
CA ALA A 24 -5.77 -12.89 4.55
C ALA A 24 -5.60 -11.36 4.41
N ALA A 25 -4.38 -10.90 4.08
CA ALA A 25 -4.09 -9.49 3.87
C ALA A 25 -4.86 -8.93 2.66
N VAL A 26 -4.87 -9.65 1.54
CA VAL A 26 -5.57 -9.22 0.32
C VAL A 26 -7.08 -9.17 0.55
N THR A 27 -7.67 -10.23 1.12
CA THR A 27 -9.11 -10.26 1.42
C THR A 27 -9.52 -9.16 2.39
N GLY A 28 -8.71 -8.91 3.43
CA GLY A 28 -8.95 -7.83 4.38
C GLY A 28 -8.94 -6.46 3.72
N LEU A 29 -7.95 -6.21 2.86
CA LEU A 29 -7.78 -4.95 2.14
C LEU A 29 -8.86 -4.72 1.07
N ASP A 30 -9.31 -5.77 0.37
CA ASP A 30 -10.41 -5.69 -0.60
C ASP A 30 -11.75 -5.34 0.06
N ALA A 31 -11.98 -5.88 1.27
CA ALA A 31 -13.16 -5.59 2.08
C ALA A 31 -13.07 -4.26 2.86
N TRP A 32 -11.94 -3.57 2.81
CA TRP A 32 -11.71 -2.31 3.50
C TRP A 32 -11.96 -1.10 2.57
N PRO A 33 -12.49 0.04 3.05
CA PRO A 33 -13.01 0.28 4.40
C PRO A 33 -14.38 -0.37 4.60
N ASN A 34 -14.67 -0.77 5.84
CA ASN A 34 -15.98 -1.31 6.23
C ASN A 34 -16.37 -0.87 7.65
N ALA A 35 -17.64 -1.11 8.02
CA ALA A 35 -18.22 -0.68 9.29
C ALA A 35 -17.52 -1.26 10.54
N VAL A 36 -16.76 -2.35 10.41
CA VAL A 36 -16.10 -3.01 11.55
C VAL A 36 -14.68 -2.52 11.75
N ALA A 37 -13.94 -2.25 10.66
CA ALA A 37 -12.52 -1.89 10.71
C ALA A 37 -12.27 -0.39 10.93
N GLY A 38 -13.25 0.48 10.65
CA GLY A 38 -13.06 1.93 10.72
C GLY A 38 -12.18 2.48 9.57
N PRO A 39 -11.72 3.74 9.67
CA PRO A 39 -11.06 4.46 8.59
C PRO A 39 -9.56 4.16 8.45
N VAL A 40 -8.99 3.28 9.28
CA VAL A 40 -7.55 2.97 9.28
C VAL A 40 -7.34 1.46 9.33
N MET A 41 -6.38 0.95 8.54
CA MET A 41 -5.95 -0.44 8.59
C MET A 41 -4.42 -0.54 8.49
N ALA A 42 -3.81 -1.33 9.36
CA ALA A 42 -2.37 -1.61 9.32
C ALA A 42 -2.08 -2.93 8.59
N LEU A 43 -1.20 -2.88 7.58
CA LEU A 43 -0.68 -4.06 6.90
C LEU A 43 0.72 -4.40 7.42
N CYS A 44 0.82 -5.45 8.25
CA CYS A 44 2.05 -5.82 8.94
C CYS A 44 2.64 -7.14 8.43
N GLY A 45 3.97 -7.26 8.46
CA GLY A 45 4.71 -8.43 7.99
C GLY A 45 6.20 -8.15 7.81
N PRO A 46 7.05 -9.18 7.68
CA PRO A 46 8.50 -9.02 7.56
C PRO A 46 8.91 -8.30 6.27
N GLU A 47 10.16 -7.84 6.21
CA GLU A 47 10.75 -7.29 4.98
C GLU A 47 10.67 -8.30 3.83
N GLY A 48 10.39 -7.83 2.62
CA GLY A 48 10.26 -8.69 1.44
C GLY A 48 8.96 -9.50 1.35
N SER A 49 8.02 -9.38 2.31
CA SER A 49 6.75 -10.14 2.27
C SER A 49 5.71 -9.61 1.29
N GLY A 50 6.03 -8.59 0.48
CA GLY A 50 5.14 -8.04 -0.55
C GLY A 50 4.11 -7.01 -0.07
N LYS A 51 4.28 -6.42 1.13
CA LYS A 51 3.35 -5.41 1.68
C LYS A 51 3.12 -4.23 0.73
N SER A 52 4.21 -3.58 0.28
CA SER A 52 4.15 -2.44 -0.64
C SER A 52 3.49 -2.82 -1.97
N THR A 53 3.70 -4.05 -2.46
CA THR A 53 3.02 -4.55 -3.66
C THR A 53 1.52 -4.69 -3.45
N VAL A 54 1.08 -5.28 -2.33
CA VAL A 54 -0.35 -5.41 -2.00
C VAL A 54 -1.01 -4.05 -1.83
N ALA A 55 -0.36 -3.15 -1.08
CA ALA A 55 -0.86 -1.80 -0.82
C ALA A 55 -0.91 -0.95 -2.10
N GLY A 56 0.12 -0.99 -2.94
CA GLY A 56 0.15 -0.28 -4.22
C GLY A 56 -0.96 -0.73 -5.18
N ARG A 57 -1.22 -2.04 -5.28
CA ARG A 57 -2.34 -2.56 -6.07
C ARG A 57 -3.69 -2.08 -5.56
N TRP A 58 -3.85 -2.00 -4.25
CA TRP A 58 -5.08 -1.47 -3.67
C TRP A 58 -5.20 0.05 -3.94
N ALA A 59 -4.10 0.79 -3.83
CA ALA A 59 -4.05 2.21 -4.14
C ALA A 59 -4.46 2.48 -5.59
N GLU A 60 -3.91 1.73 -6.55
CA GLU A 60 -4.30 1.80 -7.96
C GLU A 60 -5.80 1.55 -8.15
N ARG A 61 -6.37 0.51 -7.49
CA ARG A 61 -7.80 0.20 -7.58
C ARG A 61 -8.71 1.26 -6.95
N ARG A 62 -8.24 1.94 -5.90
CA ARG A 62 -9.03 2.89 -5.10
C ARG A 62 -8.70 4.36 -5.39
N GLY A 63 -7.80 4.63 -6.34
CA GLY A 63 -7.30 5.98 -6.60
C GLY A 63 -6.65 6.62 -5.38
N ALA A 64 -5.94 5.82 -4.57
CA ALA A 64 -5.32 6.30 -3.33
C ALA A 64 -4.02 7.05 -3.61
N VAL A 65 -3.75 8.07 -2.79
CA VAL A 65 -2.46 8.75 -2.73
C VAL A 65 -1.48 7.85 -1.98
N ILE A 66 -0.30 7.60 -2.56
CA ILE A 66 0.77 6.87 -1.89
C ILE A 66 1.75 7.89 -1.33
N LEU A 67 1.96 7.85 -0.03
CA LEU A 67 2.96 8.63 0.70
C LEU A 67 3.96 7.68 1.34
N HIS A 68 5.21 8.10 1.43
CA HIS A 68 6.19 7.48 2.31
C HIS A 68 6.05 8.06 3.73
N GLY A 69 6.36 7.29 4.78
CA GLY A 69 6.28 7.74 6.17
C GLY A 69 6.99 9.08 6.43
N SER A 70 8.17 9.27 5.83
CA SER A 70 8.92 10.52 5.91
C SER A 70 8.27 11.72 5.21
N GLU A 71 7.28 11.50 4.34
CA GLU A 71 6.55 12.55 3.63
C GLU A 71 5.30 13.00 4.42
N ALA A 72 4.88 12.25 5.44
CA ALA A 72 3.68 12.55 6.22
C ALA A 72 3.72 13.93 6.90
N ALA A 73 4.91 14.39 7.31
CA ALA A 73 5.07 15.69 7.98
C ALA A 73 5.07 16.90 7.03
N VAL A 74 5.23 16.65 5.72
CA VAL A 74 5.35 17.72 4.71
C VAL A 74 4.15 17.79 3.77
N VAL A 75 3.29 16.78 3.77
CA VAL A 75 2.05 16.82 3.01
C VAL A 75 1.10 17.85 3.63
N ASP A 76 0.51 18.71 2.81
CA ASP A 76 -0.57 19.58 3.26
C ASP A 76 -1.83 18.72 3.46
N PRO A 77 -2.46 18.70 4.64
CA PRO A 77 -3.70 17.96 4.86
C PRO A 77 -4.81 18.31 3.86
N LEU A 78 -4.83 19.53 3.34
CA LEU A 78 -5.81 19.96 2.33
C LEU A 78 -5.59 19.29 0.96
N ASP A 79 -4.35 18.91 0.63
CA ASP A 79 -4.04 18.22 -0.63
C ASP A 79 -4.54 16.76 -0.63
N VAL A 80 -4.77 16.19 0.55
CA VAL A 80 -5.19 14.79 0.73
C VAL A 80 -6.57 14.65 1.40
N GLU A 81 -7.29 15.75 1.58
CA GLU A 81 -8.60 15.76 2.23
C GLU A 81 -9.60 14.86 1.48
N GLY A 82 -10.16 13.88 2.21
CA GLY A 82 -11.12 12.91 1.66
C GLY A 82 -10.53 11.88 0.70
N ALA A 83 -9.21 11.90 0.46
CA ALA A 83 -8.53 10.90 -0.35
C ALA A 83 -8.32 9.60 0.43
N ASN A 84 -8.29 8.48 -0.29
CA ASN A 84 -7.71 7.26 0.23
C ASN A 84 -6.19 7.44 0.30
N ILE A 85 -5.55 7.02 1.38
CA ILE A 85 -4.10 7.16 1.56
C ILE A 85 -3.48 5.80 1.84
N VAL A 86 -2.37 5.49 1.17
CA VAL A 86 -1.41 4.47 1.57
C VAL A 86 -0.20 5.17 2.13
N LEU A 87 0.11 4.91 3.40
CA LEU A 87 1.36 5.33 4.01
C LEU A 87 2.33 4.15 4.02
N ASP A 88 3.22 4.08 3.02
CA ASP A 88 4.30 3.09 3.02
C ASP A 88 5.37 3.48 4.02
N ARG A 89 5.94 2.50 4.71
CA ARG A 89 6.90 2.71 5.80
C ARG A 89 6.37 3.69 6.86
N ALA A 90 5.11 3.50 7.27
CA ALA A 90 4.43 4.32 8.28
C ALA A 90 5.20 4.49 9.61
N GLN A 91 6.09 3.55 9.97
CA GLN A 91 6.94 3.68 11.14
C GLN A 91 7.99 4.81 11.04
N ASP A 92 8.19 5.38 9.84
CA ASP A 92 9.08 6.51 9.61
C ASP A 92 8.36 7.87 9.79
N ALA A 93 7.04 7.87 10.06
CA ALA A 93 6.26 9.06 10.40
C ALA A 93 6.21 9.29 11.92
N ASP A 94 6.06 10.54 12.34
CA ASP A 94 5.81 10.90 13.73
C ASP A 94 4.30 10.85 14.10
N ASP A 95 4.00 10.77 15.39
CA ASP A 95 2.64 10.62 15.92
C ASP A 95 1.71 11.79 15.54
N GLU A 96 2.23 13.01 15.44
CA GLU A 96 1.44 14.20 15.10
C GLU A 96 1.02 14.16 13.63
N SER A 97 1.95 13.84 12.73
CA SER A 97 1.67 13.63 11.31
C SER A 97 0.65 12.51 11.08
N LEU A 98 0.76 11.39 11.81
CA LEU A 98 -0.21 10.30 11.73
C LEU A 98 -1.60 10.74 12.19
N PHE A 99 -1.70 11.55 13.24
CA PHE A 99 -2.98 12.03 13.75
C PHE A 99 -3.72 12.89 12.71
N HIS A 100 -3.01 13.68 11.92
CA HIS A 100 -3.62 14.52 10.87
C HIS A 100 -4.16 13.74 9.66
N LEU A 101 -3.80 12.46 9.50
CA LEU A 101 -4.21 11.62 8.37
C LEU A 101 -5.43 10.72 8.67
N ILE A 102 -6.04 10.81 9.86
CA ILE A 102 -7.11 9.91 10.34
C ILE A 102 -8.46 10.62 10.44
#